data_AF-A0A971KXF8-F1
#
_entry.id   AF-A0A971KXF8-F1
#
_cell.length_a   1.000
_cell.length_b   1.000
_cell.length_c   1.000
_cell.angle_alpha   90.00
_cell.angle_beta   90.00
_cell.angle_gamma   90.00
#
_symmetry.space_group_name_H-M   'P 1'
#
loop_
_entity.id
_entity.type
_entity.pdbx_description
1 polymer ?
#
loop_
_entity_poly.entity_id
_entity_poly.type
_entity_poly.pdbx_seq_one_letter_code
_entity_poly.pdbx_strand_id
1 'polypeptide(L)'
;MKTIAVQRGLEQIKNYLDNMGYKTVFYDDINSPVDALIYYQDNASNALVNINQLLSKQYSILTDAATYGTILINAKDKSPDDIVKIIESRLYGPLF
;
A
#
# COMPACT_ATOMS: atom_id res chain seq x y z
N MET A 1 -10.67 1.79 10.87
CA MET A 1 -10.76 2.06 9.41
C MET A 1 -9.36 2.01 8.85
N LYS A 2 -9.08 1.12 7.87
CA LYS A 2 -7.73 0.97 7.32
C LYS A 2 -7.45 2.09 6.32
N THR A 3 -6.23 2.62 6.33
CA THR A 3 -5.76 3.64 5.38
C THR A 3 -4.85 2.98 4.34
N ILE A 4 -5.18 3.14 3.07
CA ILE A 4 -4.50 2.49 1.95
C ILE A 4 -3.87 3.56 1.05
N ALA A 5 -2.56 3.51 0.89
CA ALA A 5 -1.84 4.33 -0.06
C ALA A 5 -1.85 3.67 -1.45
N VAL A 6 -2.05 4.48 -2.49
CA VAL A 6 -2.15 3.99 -3.87
C VAL A 6 -1.23 4.79 -4.80
N GLN A 7 -0.51 4.11 -5.68
CA GLN A 7 0.26 4.74 -6.76
C GLN A 7 -0.64 5.48 -7.75
N ARG A 8 -0.20 6.66 -8.21
CA ARG A 8 -0.85 7.35 -9.34
C ARG A 8 -0.84 6.45 -10.58
N GLY A 9 -1.92 6.44 -11.34
CA GLY A 9 -2.16 5.49 -12.43
C GLY A 9 -2.92 4.22 -12.01
N LEU A 10 -3.26 4.07 -10.71
CA LEU A 10 -4.09 2.98 -10.18
C LEU A 10 -5.44 3.49 -9.65
N GLU A 11 -6.01 4.52 -10.28
CA GLU A 11 -7.24 5.19 -9.86
C GLU A 11 -8.44 4.23 -9.82
N GLN A 12 -8.48 3.24 -10.71
CA GLN A 12 -9.53 2.22 -10.69
C GLN A 12 -9.51 1.41 -9.39
N ILE A 13 -8.32 1.00 -8.93
CA ILE A 13 -8.16 0.29 -7.66
C ILE A 13 -8.51 1.22 -6.49
N LYS A 14 -8.04 2.48 -6.54
CA LYS A 14 -8.36 3.48 -5.52
C LYS A 14 -9.88 3.65 -5.34
N ASN A 15 -10.60 3.90 -6.43
CA ASN A 15 -12.04 4.11 -6.41
C ASN A 15 -12.80 2.86 -5.94
N TYR A 16 -12.34 1.69 -6.37
CA TYR A 16 -12.91 0.42 -5.90
C TYR A 16 -12.76 0.27 -4.38
N LEU A 17 -11.59 0.55 -3.82
CA LEU A 17 -11.34 0.49 -2.37
C LEU A 17 -12.13 1.56 -1.60
N ASP A 18 -12.25 2.78 -2.14
CA ASP A 18 -13.09 3.83 -1.53
C ASP A 18 -14.56 3.38 -1.42
N ASN A 19 -15.10 2.75 -2.48
CA ASN A 19 -16.46 2.21 -2.48
C ASN A 19 -16.67 1.07 -1.48
N MET A 20 -15.60 0.38 -1.08
CA MET A 20 -15.63 -0.65 -0.04
C MET A 20 -15.48 -0.10 1.38
N GLY A 21 -15.31 1.22 1.54
CA GLY A 21 -15.19 1.87 2.85
C GLY A 21 -13.77 1.96 3.38
N TYR A 22 -12.76 1.71 2.55
CA TYR A 22 -11.37 2.01 2.90
C TYR A 22 -11.09 3.52 2.76
N LYS A 23 -10.17 4.04 3.57
CA LYS A 23 -9.66 5.40 3.36
C LYS A 23 -8.48 5.31 2.38
N THR A 24 -8.65 5.77 1.15
CA THR A 24 -7.53 5.78 0.20
C THR A 24 -6.89 7.15 0.04
N VAL A 25 -5.57 7.16 -0.17
CA VAL A 25 -4.76 8.35 -0.47
C VAL A 25 -3.74 8.01 -1.55
N PHE A 26 -3.30 9.00 -2.33
CA PHE A 26 -2.14 8.77 -3.18
C PHE A 26 -0.87 8.71 -2.34
N TYR A 27 0.09 7.87 -2.72
CA TYR A 27 1.26 7.67 -1.88
C TYR A 27 2.13 8.94 -1.72
N ASP A 28 2.14 9.83 -2.72
CA ASP A 28 2.81 11.14 -2.65
C ASP A 28 2.16 12.09 -1.62
N ASP A 29 0.90 11.85 -1.27
CA ASP A 29 0.10 12.70 -0.38
C ASP A 29 0.05 12.14 1.05
N ILE A 30 0.76 11.04 1.34
CA ILE A 30 0.76 10.42 2.66
C ILE A 30 1.53 11.30 3.66
N ASN A 31 0.86 11.69 4.74
CA ASN A 31 1.43 12.42 5.88
C ASN A 31 1.39 11.62 7.20
N SER A 32 0.91 10.38 7.18
CA SER A 32 0.77 9.51 8.35
C SER A 32 1.01 8.04 7.96
N PRO A 33 1.37 7.16 8.89
CA PRO A 33 1.45 5.72 8.62
C PRO A 33 0.19 5.17 7.97
N VAL A 34 0.37 4.25 7.02
CA VAL A 34 -0.72 3.56 6.31
C VAL A 34 -0.68 2.06 6.61
N ASP A 35 -1.80 1.38 6.42
CA ASP A 35 -1.90 -0.07 6.62
C ASP A 35 -1.35 -0.86 5.43
N ALA A 36 -1.57 -0.33 4.21
CA ALA A 36 -1.05 -0.92 2.99
C ALA A 36 -0.67 0.16 1.96
N LEU A 37 0.31 -0.16 1.11
CA LEU A 37 0.73 0.63 -0.03
C LEU A 37 0.69 -0.22 -1.29
N ILE A 38 -0.14 0.20 -2.24
CA ILE A 38 -0.35 -0.46 -3.53
C ILE A 38 0.48 0.26 -4.58
N TYR A 39 1.35 -0.49 -5.24
CA TYR A 39 2.23 0.00 -6.29
C TYR A 39 2.14 -0.90 -7.52
N TYR A 40 2.52 -0.39 -8.68
CA TYR A 40 2.66 -1.17 -9.90
C TYR A 40 4.12 -1.16 -10.34
N GLN A 41 4.73 -2.34 -10.41
CA GLN A 41 6.08 -2.50 -10.92
C GLN A 41 6.15 -3.67 -11.90
N ASP A 42 6.53 -3.35 -13.14
CA ASP A 42 6.60 -4.32 -14.22
C ASP A 42 7.95 -5.07 -14.24
N ASN A 43 9.08 -4.36 -14.32
CA ASN A 43 10.45 -4.92 -14.26
C ASN A 43 11.59 -3.89 -14.06
N ALA A 44 11.30 -2.60 -13.81
CA ALA A 44 12.33 -1.56 -13.64
C ALA A 44 12.65 -1.33 -12.16
N SER A 45 13.83 -1.77 -11.73
CA SER A 45 14.41 -1.68 -10.40
C SER A 45 14.56 -0.22 -9.96
N ASN A 46 13.70 0.24 -9.03
CA ASN A 46 13.90 1.34 -8.07
C ASN A 46 12.61 1.66 -7.28
N ALA A 47 11.44 1.17 -7.71
CA ALA A 47 10.16 1.43 -7.03
C ALA A 47 10.20 1.04 -5.54
N LEU A 48 10.71 -0.16 -5.24
CA LEU A 48 10.87 -0.62 -3.85
C LEU A 48 11.87 0.23 -3.04
N VAL A 49 12.92 0.77 -3.66
CA VAL A 49 13.89 1.64 -2.98
C VAL A 49 13.23 2.96 -2.63
N ASN A 50 12.49 3.56 -3.56
CA ASN A 50 11.77 4.81 -3.35
C ASN A 50 10.66 4.65 -2.29
N ILE A 51 9.91 3.54 -2.33
CA ILE A 51 8.90 3.21 -1.32
C ILE A 51 9.54 3.04 0.06
N ASN A 52 10.65 2.31 0.15
CA ASN A 52 11.35 2.15 1.43
C ASN A 52 11.84 3.49 1.99
N GLN A 53 12.39 4.37 1.16
CA GLN A 53 12.81 5.71 1.60
C GLN A 53 11.63 6.55 2.08
N LEU A 54 10.50 6.52 1.37
CA LEU A 54 9.26 7.22 1.75
C LEU A 54 8.75 6.74 3.11
N LEU A 55 8.60 5.42 3.27
CA LEU A 55 8.10 4.82 4.51
C LEU A 55 9.07 5.05 5.68
N SER A 56 10.38 4.92 5.45
CA SER A 56 11.39 5.15 6.49
C SER A 56 11.34 6.58 7.02
N LYS A 57 11.11 7.58 6.16
CA LYS A 57 10.90 8.97 6.57
C LYS A 57 9.65 9.15 7.42
N GLN A 58 8.55 8.47 7.07
CA GLN A 58 7.30 8.55 7.82
C GLN A 58 7.39 7.89 9.20
N TYR A 59 8.08 6.75 9.29
CA TYR A 59 8.25 6.04 10.57
C TYR A 59 9.27 6.69 11.51
N SER A 60 10.27 7.40 10.99
CA SER A 60 11.26 8.14 11.80
C SER A 60 10.64 9.30 12.62
N ILE A 61 9.45 9.76 12.24
CA ILE A 61 8.74 10.87 12.90
C ILE A 61 7.92 10.38 14.11
N LEU A 62 7.67 9.07 14.22
CA LEU A 62 6.89 8.49 15.31
C LEU A 62 7.82 8.18 16.50
N THR A 63 7.76 9.02 17.52
CA THR A 63 8.56 8.90 18.75
C THR A 63 8.06 7.83 19.72
N ASP A 64 6.93 7.20 19.43
CA ASP A 64 6.25 6.27 20.34
C ASP A 64 6.26 4.84 19.79
N ALA A 65 6.55 3.88 20.66
CA ALA A 65 6.92 2.49 20.39
C ALA A 65 5.79 1.60 19.83
N ALA A 66 4.86 2.16 19.07
CA ALA A 66 3.86 1.39 18.32
C ALA A 66 4.48 0.94 17.00
N THR A 67 4.75 -0.36 16.89
CA THR A 67 5.26 -1.00 15.67
C THR A 67 4.17 -0.97 14.59
N TYR A 68 4.14 0.09 13.79
CA TYR A 68 3.28 0.20 12.62
C TYR A 68 3.95 -0.49 11.44
N GLY A 69 3.31 -1.53 10.90
CA GLY A 69 3.76 -2.23 9.70
C GLY A 69 2.87 -1.92 8.50
N THR A 70 3.45 -1.36 7.44
CA THR A 70 2.79 -1.21 6.12
C THR A 70 2.96 -2.48 5.30
N ILE A 71 1.87 -3.00 4.72
CA ILE A 71 1.93 -4.09 3.73
C ILE A 71 2.18 -3.50 2.34
N LEU A 72 3.14 -4.05 1.60
CA LEU A 72 3.42 -3.64 0.23
C LEU A 72 2.72 -4.59 -0.75
N ILE A 73 1.93 -4.05 -1.69
CA ILE A 73 1.15 -4.84 -2.64
C ILE A 73 1.51 -4.41 -4.06
N ASN A 74 2.11 -5.32 -4.83
CA ASN A 74 2.28 -5.11 -6.28
C ASN A 74 0.95 -5.43 -6.98
N ALA A 75 0.37 -4.44 -7.67
CA ALA A 75 -0.88 -4.55 -8.43
C ALA A 75 -0.73 -5.32 -9.75
N LYS A 76 0.50 -5.66 -10.17
CA LYS A 76 0.76 -6.42 -11.39
C LYS A 76 -0.01 -7.75 -11.36
N ASP A 77 -0.81 -7.98 -12.41
CA ASP A 77 -1.64 -9.17 -12.61
C ASP A 77 -2.61 -9.49 -11.45
N LYS A 78 -3.01 -8.48 -10.66
CA LYS A 78 -3.98 -8.63 -9.56
C LYS A 78 -5.28 -7.92 -9.86
N SER A 79 -6.40 -8.59 -9.57
CA SER A 79 -7.71 -7.96 -9.57
C SER A 79 -7.91 -7.10 -8.31
N PRO A 80 -8.83 -6.12 -8.33
CA PRO A 80 -9.20 -5.37 -7.12
C PRO A 80 -9.66 -6.27 -5.96
N ASP A 81 -10.38 -7.35 -6.26
CA ASP A 81 -10.80 -8.34 -5.24
C ASP A 81 -9.60 -9.06 -4.62
N ASP A 82 -8.56 -9.37 -5.39
CA ASP A 82 -7.33 -9.99 -4.86
C ASP A 82 -6.58 -9.04 -3.93
N ILE A 83 -6.55 -7.76 -4.26
CA ILE A 83 -5.96 -6.71 -3.42
C ILE A 83 -6.68 -6.64 -2.07
N VAL A 84 -8.02 -6.68 -2.07
CA VAL A 84 -8.82 -6.73 -0.83
C VAL A 84 -8.48 -7.96 -0.01
N LYS A 85 -8.43 -9.15 -0.64
CA LYS A 85 -8.05 -10.39 0.06
C LYS A 85 -6.68 -10.26 0.71
N ILE A 86 -5.70 -9.66 0.05
CA ILE A 86 -4.36 -9.43 0.61
C ILE A 86 -4.41 -8.47 1.80
N ILE A 87 -5.17 -7.36 1.70
CA ILE A 87 -5.32 -6.36 2.78
C ILE A 87 -5.98 -6.98 4.03
N GLU A 88 -6.98 -7.83 3.85
CA GLU A 88 -7.73 -8.41 4.96
C GLU A 88 -7.04 -9.62 5.58
N SER A 89 -6.53 -10.53 4.76
CA SER A 89 -5.86 -11.73 5.26
C SER A 89 -4.47 -11.47 5.84
N ARG A 90 -3.84 -10.34 5.44
CA ARG A 90 -2.40 -10.11 5.60
C ARG A 90 -1.53 -11.26 5.08
N LEU A 91 -2.08 -12.16 4.27
CA LEU A 91 -1.37 -13.29 3.67
C LEU A 91 -0.92 -12.87 2.27
N TYR A 92 0.39 -12.90 2.04
CA TYR A 92 0.89 -13.04 0.68
C TYR A 92 0.40 -14.40 0.18
N GLY A 93 -0.09 -14.45 -1.07
CA GLY A 93 -0.54 -15.71 -1.69
C GLY A 93 0.51 -16.82 -1.54
N PRO A 94 0.11 -18.10 -1.62
CA PRO A 94 1.02 -19.22 -1.39
C PRO A 94 2.27 -19.06 -2.27
N LEU A 95 3.44 -19.22 -1.65
CA LEU A 95 4.74 -19.08 -2.30
C LEU A 95 5.03 -20.22 -3.31
N PHE A 96 4.10 -21.16 -3.46
CA PHE A 96 4.23 -22.39 -4.24
C PHE A 96 2.87 -22.78 -4.84
#